data_AF-A0A0B1TAE4-F1
#
_entry.id   AF-A0A0B1TAE4-F1
#
_cell.length_a   1.000
_cell.length_b   1.000
_cell.length_c   1.000
_cell.angle_alpha   90.00
_cell.angle_beta   90.00
_cell.angle_gamma   90.00
#
_symmetry.space_group_name_H-M   'P 1'
#
loop_
_entity.id
_entity.type
_entity.pdbx_description
1 polymer ?
#
loop_
_entity_poly.entity_id
_entity_poly.type
_entity_poly.pdbx_seq_one_letter_code
_entity_poly.pdbx_strand_id
1 'polypeptide(L)'
;MAVTVREEAGWEYVDAYIFPCLKSSCAAPAAQVEATVNRLHSEGAKFGMIWLDIEIFAWPSDTTHNQNFINAMGEKLDAMGVKWGIYTNNHNWGNIVGINWNKWAHKPLWWANYNGHQDFTGFVPFGGWSKPSIHQYAGDYKGPCSVDMDLNWY
;
A
#
# COMPACT_ATOMS: atom_id res chain seq x y z
N MET A 1 3.65 13.29 -0.41
CA MET A 1 4.01 12.07 0.32
C MET A 1 3.31 12.18 1.67
N ALA A 2 2.22 11.45 1.87
CA ALA A 2 1.57 11.37 3.16
C ALA A 2 2.19 10.20 3.91
N VAL A 3 2.76 10.48 5.09
CA VAL A 3 3.29 9.46 6.00
C VAL A 3 2.56 9.71 7.31
N THR A 4 1.60 8.84 7.63
CA THR A 4 0.87 8.90 8.90
C THR A 4 1.48 7.85 9.81
N VAL A 5 2.30 8.28 10.78
CA VAL A 5 2.77 7.43 11.87
C VAL A 5 2.49 8.21 13.17
N ARG A 6 1.66 7.67 14.05
CA ARG A 6 1.40 8.24 15.38
C ARG A 6 1.86 7.26 16.45
N GLU A 7 2.89 7.62 17.22
CA GLU A 7 3.50 6.77 18.24
C GLU A 7 2.97 7.00 19.67
N GLU A 8 2.10 7.99 19.91
CA GLU A 8 1.78 8.43 21.29
C GLU A 8 0.55 7.81 21.96
N ALA A 9 -0.15 6.85 21.34
CA ALA A 9 -1.45 6.37 21.87
C ALA A 9 -1.54 4.86 22.19
N GLY A 10 -0.39 4.17 22.37
CA GLY A 10 -0.39 2.76 22.79
C GLY A 10 -0.87 1.78 21.71
N TRP A 11 -0.64 2.11 20.44
CA TRP A 11 -1.04 1.29 19.30
C TRP A 11 -0.10 0.07 19.19
N GLU A 12 -0.68 -1.13 19.20
CA GLU A 12 0.06 -2.40 19.18
C GLU A 12 0.76 -2.65 17.83
N TYR A 13 0.16 -2.15 16.73
CA TYR A 13 0.71 -2.23 15.38
C TYR A 13 0.61 -0.87 14.71
N VAL A 14 1.74 -0.38 14.20
CA VAL A 14 1.83 0.86 13.43
C VAL A 14 2.56 0.55 12.14
N ASP A 15 1.90 0.78 11.00
CA ASP A 15 2.48 0.61 9.67
C ASP A 15 2.50 1.95 8.94
N ALA A 16 3.33 2.05 7.91
CA ALA A 16 3.38 3.19 7.01
C ALA A 16 2.90 2.80 5.61
N TYR A 17 2.54 3.78 4.79
CA TYR A 17 2.26 3.55 3.37
C TYR A 17 3.00 4.57 2.51
N ILE A 18 3.26 4.19 1.25
CA ILE A 18 3.79 5.07 0.23
C ILE A 18 2.76 5.14 -0.87
N PHE A 19 2.20 6.34 -1.06
CA PHE A 19 1.41 6.68 -2.23
C PHE A 19 2.33 7.11 -3.38
N PRO A 20 2.47 6.31 -4.45
CA PRO A 20 3.41 6.60 -5.53
C PRO A 20 3.09 7.92 -6.23
N CYS A 21 4.09 8.79 -6.39
CA CYS A 21 3.96 9.95 -7.24
C CYS A 21 4.42 9.64 -8.67
N LEU A 22 3.49 9.77 -9.63
CA LEU A 22 3.72 9.42 -11.04
C LEU A 22 3.99 10.63 -11.94
N LYS A 23 3.95 11.84 -11.38
CA LYS A 23 4.26 13.06 -12.13
C LYS A 23 5.72 13.05 -12.55
N SER A 24 6.02 13.58 -13.74
CA SER A 24 7.39 13.70 -14.24
C SER A 24 8.31 14.57 -13.36
N SER A 25 7.73 15.45 -12.54
CA SER A 25 8.47 16.26 -11.56
C SER A 25 8.78 15.53 -10.25
N CYS A 26 8.23 14.33 -10.04
CA CYS A 26 8.52 13.53 -8.87
C CYS A 26 9.79 12.71 -9.04
N ALA A 27 10.38 12.30 -7.91
CA ALA A 27 11.56 11.47 -7.90
C ALA A 27 11.29 10.11 -8.58
N ALA A 28 12.35 9.45 -9.07
CA ALA A 28 12.26 8.08 -9.56
C ALA A 28 11.67 7.12 -8.51
N PRO A 29 11.00 6.02 -8.89
CA PRO A 29 10.29 5.12 -7.98
C PRO A 29 11.15 4.66 -6.78
N ALA A 30 12.37 4.19 -7.04
CA ALA A 30 13.30 3.78 -5.98
C ALA A 30 13.70 4.94 -5.06
N ALA A 31 13.86 6.16 -5.58
CA ALA A 31 14.21 7.33 -4.77
C ALA A 31 13.05 7.78 -3.87
N GLN A 32 11.79 7.56 -4.29
CA GLN A 32 10.62 7.80 -3.44
C GLN A 32 10.62 6.87 -2.22
N VAL A 33 10.92 5.59 -2.44
CA VAL A 33 11.07 4.59 -1.36
C VAL A 33 12.21 4.98 -0.42
N GLU A 34 13.38 5.28 -0.99
CA GLU A 34 14.57 5.63 -0.21
C GLU A 34 14.35 6.86 0.68
N ALA A 35 13.80 7.93 0.11
CA ALA A 35 13.49 9.14 0.84
C ALA A 35 12.49 8.87 1.97
N THR A 36 11.48 8.02 1.73
CA THR A 36 10.48 7.67 2.73
C THR A 36 11.08 6.91 3.90
N VAL A 37 11.75 5.79 3.61
CA VAL A 37 12.32 4.93 4.63
C VAL A 37 13.39 5.67 5.43
N ASN A 38 14.26 6.43 4.77
CA ASN A 38 15.29 7.21 5.46
C ASN A 38 14.67 8.29 6.34
N ARG A 39 13.60 8.95 5.88
CA ARG A 39 12.91 9.96 6.69
C ARG A 39 12.29 9.35 7.95
N LEU A 40 11.54 8.25 7.80
CA LEU A 40 10.96 7.51 8.92
C LEU A 40 12.01 7.12 9.95
N HIS A 41 13.12 6.53 9.51
CA HIS A 41 14.22 6.16 10.40
C HIS A 41 14.86 7.39 11.07
N SER A 42 15.07 8.49 10.33
CA SER A 42 15.70 9.71 10.86
C SER A 42 14.85 10.40 11.93
N GLU A 43 13.51 10.26 11.84
CA GLU A 43 12.56 10.79 12.83
C GLU A 43 12.37 9.84 14.02
N GLY A 44 13.03 8.67 14.01
CA GLY A 44 12.86 7.66 15.04
C GLY A 44 11.50 6.95 15.00
N ALA A 45 10.76 7.09 13.89
CA ALA A 45 9.44 6.51 13.73
C ALA A 45 9.51 4.98 13.75
N LYS A 46 8.78 4.35 14.67
CA LYS A 46 8.65 2.89 14.70
C LYS A 46 7.49 2.45 13.82
N PHE A 47 7.77 1.56 12.86
CA PHE A 47 6.77 0.95 11.99
C PHE A 47 7.05 -0.55 11.80
N GLY A 48 5.99 -1.33 11.63
CA GLY A 48 6.05 -2.78 11.39
C GLY A 48 6.31 -3.11 9.93
N MET A 49 5.57 -2.47 9.02
CA MET A 49 5.72 -2.63 7.58
C MET A 49 5.35 -1.38 6.78
N ILE A 50 5.76 -1.37 5.51
CA ILE A 50 5.38 -0.36 4.52
C ILE A 50 4.42 -0.95 3.49
N TRP A 51 3.31 -0.28 3.23
CA TRP A 51 2.35 -0.64 2.19
C TRP A 51 2.54 0.23 0.95
N LEU A 52 2.74 -0.36 -0.22
CA LEU A 52 2.61 0.38 -1.48
C LEU A 52 1.14 0.56 -1.79
N ASP A 53 0.68 1.80 -1.79
CA ASP A 53 -0.71 2.17 -2.06
C ASP A 53 -0.93 2.28 -3.56
N ILE A 54 -1.48 1.22 -4.16
CA ILE A 54 -1.69 1.08 -5.60
C ILE A 54 -3.18 1.20 -5.92
N GLU A 55 -3.60 2.44 -6.13
CA GLU A 55 -4.96 2.80 -6.51
C GLU A 55 -5.04 3.62 -7.79
N ILE A 56 -6.22 3.69 -8.41
CA ILE A 56 -6.42 4.38 -9.69
C ILE A 56 -6.29 5.89 -9.49
N PHE A 57 -5.06 6.37 -9.60
CA PHE A 57 -4.73 7.78 -9.56
C PHE A 57 -3.50 8.07 -10.42
N ALA A 58 -3.69 8.81 -11.52
CA ALA A 58 -2.62 9.27 -12.41
C ALA A 58 -1.76 8.19 -13.10
N TRP A 59 -2.10 6.89 -12.96
CA TRP A 59 -1.44 5.81 -13.69
C TRP A 59 -1.72 5.93 -15.20
N PRO A 60 -0.69 5.90 -16.06
CA PRO A 60 -0.90 5.82 -17.50
C PRO A 60 -1.50 4.46 -17.88
N SER A 61 -2.08 4.36 -19.08
CA SER A 61 -2.64 3.10 -19.58
C SER A 61 -1.59 2.02 -19.92
N ASP A 62 -0.30 2.39 -19.94
CA ASP A 62 0.78 1.46 -20.20
C ASP A 62 1.05 0.59 -18.96
N THR A 63 0.42 -0.58 -18.96
CA THR A 63 0.59 -1.57 -17.90
C THR A 63 2.03 -2.04 -17.73
N THR A 64 2.84 -2.08 -18.80
CA THR A 64 4.26 -2.49 -18.70
C THR A 64 5.07 -1.42 -17.97
N HIS A 65 4.83 -0.14 -18.29
CA HIS A 65 5.42 0.97 -17.55
C HIS A 65 5.05 0.90 -16.06
N ASN A 66 3.77 0.68 -15.74
CA ASN A 66 3.27 0.64 -14.37
C ASN A 66 3.87 -0.53 -13.58
N GLN A 67 3.95 -1.72 -14.19
CA GLN A 67 4.61 -2.90 -13.61
C GLN A 67 6.09 -2.60 -13.30
N ASN A 68 6.82 -1.99 -14.23
CA ASN A 68 8.22 -1.62 -14.03
C ASN A 68 8.39 -0.59 -12.91
N PHE A 69 7.48 0.39 -12.83
CA PHE A 69 7.48 1.39 -11.77
C PHE A 69 7.32 0.74 -10.39
N ILE A 70 6.31 -0.11 -10.22
CA ILE A 70 6.04 -0.82 -8.97
C ILE A 70 7.18 -1.80 -8.66
N ASN A 71 7.73 -2.48 -9.67
CA ASN A 71 8.87 -3.37 -9.49
C ASN A 71 10.09 -2.63 -8.94
N ALA A 72 10.42 -1.45 -9.47
CA ALA A 72 11.53 -0.64 -8.98
C ALA A 72 11.32 -0.15 -7.52
N MET A 73 10.08 0.13 -7.11
CA MET A 73 9.77 0.44 -5.71
C MET A 73 9.96 -0.79 -4.82
N GLY A 74 9.37 -1.93 -5.20
CA GLY A 74 9.45 -3.18 -4.44
C GLY A 74 10.88 -3.70 -4.28
N GLU A 75 11.68 -3.65 -5.34
CA GLU A 75 13.10 -4.03 -5.30
C GLU A 75 13.91 -3.13 -4.37
N LYS A 76 13.60 -1.82 -4.31
CA LYS A 76 14.25 -0.92 -3.37
C LYS A 76 13.82 -1.20 -1.93
N LEU A 77 12.55 -1.50 -1.67
CA LEU A 77 12.06 -1.91 -0.33
C LEU A 77 12.78 -3.19 0.13
N ASP A 78 12.88 -4.20 -0.73
CA ASP A 78 13.64 -5.43 -0.45
C ASP A 78 15.11 -5.13 -0.15
N ALA A 79 15.76 -4.28 -0.96
CA ALA A 79 17.15 -3.89 -0.76
C ALA A 79 17.39 -3.11 0.54
N MET A 80 16.39 -2.37 1.03
CA MET A 80 16.45 -1.65 2.31
C MET A 80 16.10 -2.53 3.51
N GLY A 81 15.72 -3.80 3.30
CA GLY A 81 15.43 -4.75 4.37
C GLY A 81 14.18 -4.44 5.19
N VAL A 82 13.26 -3.64 4.65
CA VAL A 82 11.99 -3.31 5.31
C VAL A 82 10.92 -4.34 4.95
N LYS A 83 10.06 -4.70 5.92
CA LYS A 83 8.88 -5.52 5.62
C LYS A 83 7.89 -4.67 4.82
N TRP A 84 7.30 -5.24 3.77
CA TRP A 84 6.38 -4.50 2.94
C TRP A 84 5.31 -5.37 2.27
N GLY A 85 4.22 -4.72 1.86
CA GLY A 85 3.09 -5.32 1.17
C GLY A 85 2.44 -4.37 0.16
N ILE A 86 1.35 -4.80 -0.45
CA ILE A 86 0.61 -4.01 -1.43
C ILE A 86 -0.81 -3.77 -0.92
N TYR A 87 -1.22 -2.50 -0.94
CA TYR A 87 -2.61 -2.11 -0.78
C TYR A 87 -3.23 -1.91 -2.17
N THR A 88 -4.31 -2.64 -2.46
CA THR A 88 -5.05 -2.51 -3.72
C THR A 88 -6.38 -3.28 -3.67
N ASN A 89 -7.13 -3.25 -4.76
CA ASN A 89 -8.26 -4.15 -5.00
C ASN A 89 -8.19 -4.72 -6.43
N ASN A 90 -9.05 -5.69 -6.73
CA ASN A 90 -9.09 -6.36 -8.03
C ASN A 90 -9.31 -5.38 -9.20
N HIS A 91 -10.13 -4.35 -9.01
CA HIS A 91 -10.40 -3.33 -10.03
C HIS A 91 -9.15 -2.46 -10.29
N ASN A 92 -8.52 -1.95 -9.24
CA ASN A 92 -7.31 -1.14 -9.33
C ASN A 92 -6.16 -1.93 -9.94
N TRP A 93 -5.90 -3.14 -9.42
CA TRP A 93 -4.84 -4.01 -9.93
C TRP A 93 -5.05 -4.35 -11.41
N GLY A 94 -6.29 -4.71 -11.78
CA GLY A 94 -6.67 -5.00 -13.15
C GLY A 94 -6.40 -3.85 -14.12
N ASN A 95 -6.76 -2.62 -13.73
CA ASN A 95 -6.59 -1.44 -14.56
C ASN A 95 -5.14 -0.93 -14.63
N ILE A 96 -4.39 -1.03 -13.53
CA ILE A 96 -3.06 -0.41 -13.43
C ILE A 96 -1.98 -1.33 -13.99
N VAL A 97 -1.98 -2.60 -13.60
CA VAL A 97 -0.89 -3.53 -13.94
C VAL A 97 -1.35 -4.74 -14.74
N GLY A 98 -2.66 -4.90 -14.95
CA GLY A 98 -3.23 -6.10 -15.54
C GLY A 98 -3.47 -7.17 -14.48
N ILE A 99 -4.68 -7.73 -14.49
CA ILE A 99 -5.21 -8.57 -13.40
C ILE A 99 -4.37 -9.82 -13.09
N ASN A 100 -3.61 -10.31 -14.08
CA ASN A 100 -2.81 -11.53 -13.99
C ASN A 100 -1.34 -11.27 -13.59
N TRP A 101 -0.90 -10.01 -13.49
CA TRP A 101 0.47 -9.73 -13.07
C TRP A 101 0.68 -10.15 -11.62
N ASN A 102 1.65 -11.03 -11.39
CA ASN A 102 1.80 -11.78 -10.13
C ASN A 102 3.21 -11.70 -9.52
N LYS A 103 4.06 -10.78 -10.01
CA LYS A 103 5.46 -10.62 -9.57
C LYS A 103 5.60 -10.56 -8.04
N TRP A 104 4.65 -9.89 -7.36
CA TRP A 104 4.66 -9.64 -5.92
C TRP A 104 3.61 -10.43 -5.15
N ALA A 105 3.02 -11.49 -5.73
CA ALA A 105 1.98 -12.31 -5.08
C ALA A 105 2.42 -12.97 -3.76
N HIS A 106 3.73 -13.10 -3.54
CA HIS A 106 4.32 -13.64 -2.31
C HIS A 106 4.39 -12.60 -1.17
N LYS A 107 4.14 -11.32 -1.46
CA LYS A 107 4.04 -10.25 -0.46
C LYS A 107 2.61 -10.19 0.10
N PRO A 108 2.42 -9.74 1.35
CA PRO A 108 1.09 -9.59 1.94
C PRO A 108 0.23 -8.59 1.15
N LEU A 109 -1.07 -8.86 1.10
CA LEU A 109 -2.07 -8.04 0.43
C LEU A 109 -2.98 -7.37 1.46
N TRP A 110 -3.08 -6.05 1.39
CA TRP A 110 -4.11 -5.27 2.05
C TRP A 110 -5.21 -4.98 1.04
N TRP A 111 -6.30 -5.72 1.14
CA TRP A 111 -7.39 -5.70 0.19
C TRP A 111 -8.40 -4.61 0.55
N ALA A 112 -8.65 -3.68 -0.37
CA ALA A 112 -9.64 -2.63 -0.20
C ALA A 112 -11.01 -3.06 -0.73
N ASN A 113 -12.01 -3.19 0.15
CA ASN A 113 -13.39 -3.44 -0.25
C ASN A 113 -14.37 -2.95 0.82
N TYR A 114 -15.00 -1.80 0.59
CA TYR A 114 -15.88 -1.13 1.55
C TYR A 114 -17.26 -1.81 1.68
N ASN A 115 -17.29 -3.10 2.01
CA ASN A 115 -18.50 -3.90 2.12
C ASN A 115 -19.09 -3.91 3.55
N GLY A 116 -18.41 -3.30 4.53
CA GLY A 116 -18.84 -3.28 5.93
C GLY A 116 -18.63 -4.59 6.70
N HIS A 117 -18.01 -5.61 6.10
CA HIS A 117 -17.77 -6.91 6.72
C HIS A 117 -16.34 -7.02 7.29
N GLN A 118 -16.24 -7.39 8.56
CA GLN A 118 -14.99 -7.71 9.25
C GLN A 118 -14.54 -9.15 8.97
N ASP A 119 -14.50 -9.53 7.69
CA ASP A 119 -14.04 -10.83 7.21
C ASP A 119 -13.45 -10.69 5.79
N PHE A 120 -13.20 -11.78 5.07
CA PHE A 120 -12.76 -11.75 3.67
C PHE A 120 -13.88 -12.10 2.67
N THR A 121 -15.14 -11.97 3.09
CA THR A 121 -16.30 -12.24 2.24
C THR A 121 -16.29 -11.32 1.02
N GLY A 122 -16.39 -11.92 -0.17
CA GLY A 122 -16.35 -11.19 -1.43
C GLY A 122 -14.96 -11.07 -2.06
N PHE A 123 -13.91 -11.55 -1.38
CA PHE A 123 -12.59 -11.63 -2.01
C PHE A 123 -12.61 -12.63 -3.19
N VAL A 124 -12.13 -12.18 -4.34
CA VAL A 124 -11.90 -13.01 -5.52
C VAL A 124 -10.40 -13.00 -5.81
N PRO A 125 -9.73 -14.16 -5.98
CA PRO A 125 -8.31 -14.20 -6.28
C PRO A 125 -7.93 -13.37 -7.51
N PHE A 126 -6.87 -12.57 -7.39
CA PHE A 126 -6.29 -11.77 -8.47
C PHE A 126 -4.79 -11.61 -8.25
N GLY A 127 -4.03 -11.27 -9.30
CA GLY A 127 -2.61 -10.96 -9.18
C GLY A 127 -1.75 -12.05 -8.52
N GLY A 128 -2.23 -13.31 -8.52
CA GLY A 128 -1.61 -14.44 -7.83
C GLY A 128 -1.93 -14.57 -6.33
N TRP A 129 -2.62 -13.60 -5.70
CA TRP A 129 -3.08 -13.74 -4.32
C TRP A 129 -4.29 -14.64 -4.22
N SER A 130 -4.19 -15.69 -3.41
CA SER A 130 -5.32 -16.58 -3.07
C SER A 130 -6.09 -16.15 -1.83
N LYS A 131 -5.48 -15.30 -0.98
CA LYS A 131 -6.12 -14.67 0.17
C LYS A 131 -5.44 -13.34 0.53
N PRO A 132 -6.18 -12.36 1.06
CA PRO A 132 -5.60 -11.15 1.64
C PRO A 132 -5.00 -11.42 3.04
N SER A 133 -4.17 -10.48 3.49
CA SER A 133 -3.64 -10.40 4.86
C SER A 133 -4.35 -9.37 5.71
N ILE A 134 -4.89 -8.31 5.08
CA ILE A 134 -5.70 -7.26 5.72
C ILE A 134 -6.88 -6.94 4.80
N HIS A 135 -8.03 -6.59 5.36
CA HIS A 135 -9.18 -6.08 4.62
C HIS A 135 -9.60 -4.70 5.14
N GLN A 136 -9.55 -3.69 4.27
CA GLN A 136 -10.13 -2.37 4.55
C GLN A 136 -11.62 -2.40 4.21
N TYR A 137 -12.46 -2.51 5.25
CA TYR A 137 -13.90 -2.74 5.11
C TYR A 137 -14.74 -1.47 5.22
N ALA A 138 -14.16 -0.37 5.70
CA ALA A 138 -14.76 0.96 5.74
C ALA A 138 -13.68 2.05 5.64
N GLY A 139 -13.96 3.11 4.88
CA GLY A 139 -13.10 4.30 4.76
C GLY A 139 -13.82 5.55 5.25
N ASP A 140 -13.08 6.65 5.39
CA ASP A 140 -13.60 7.98 5.77
C ASP A 140 -14.41 8.00 7.08
N TYR A 141 -14.13 7.06 8.00
CA TYR A 141 -14.80 7.04 9.29
C TYR A 141 -14.32 8.23 10.12
N LYS A 142 -15.25 9.11 10.49
CA LYS A 142 -14.95 10.28 11.32
C LYS A 142 -14.59 9.80 12.73
N GLY A 143 -13.29 9.67 12.97
CA GLY A 143 -12.73 9.36 14.27
C GLY A 143 -12.84 10.53 15.25
N PRO A 144 -12.61 10.28 16.55
CA PRO A 144 -12.50 11.35 17.53
C PRO A 144 -11.37 12.33 17.13
N CYS A 145 -11.55 13.62 17.44
CA CYS A 145 -10.58 14.69 17.10
C CYS A 145 -10.45 15.01 15.60
N SER A 146 -11.50 14.79 14.80
CA SER A 146 -11.55 15.19 13.38
C SER A 146 -10.51 14.50 12.49
N VAL A 147 -10.06 13.31 12.88
CA VAL A 147 -9.26 12.45 12.00
C VAL A 147 -10.19 11.59 11.16
N ASP A 148 -9.84 11.43 9.89
CA ASP A 148 -10.45 10.41 9.03
C ASP A 148 -9.68 9.11 9.25
N MET A 149 -10.44 8.04 9.53
CA MET A 149 -9.91 6.73 9.85
C MET A 149 -10.41 5.71 8.85
N ASP A 150 -9.50 4.93 8.30
CA ASP A 150 -9.84 3.72 7.56
C ASP A 150 -9.83 2.53 8.50
N LEU A 151 -10.93 1.77 8.52
CA LEU A 151 -11.10 0.62 9.39
C LEU A 151 -10.68 -0.66 8.68
N ASN A 152 -9.82 -1.41 9.35
CA ASN A 152 -9.18 -2.60 8.81
C ASN A 152 -9.46 -3.83 9.67
N TRP A 153 -9.59 -4.98 9.02
CA TRP A 153 -9.68 -6.30 9.64
C TRP A 153 -8.41 -7.11 9.33
N TYR A 154 -7.83 -7.72 10.37
CA TYR A 154 -6.60 -8.52 10.33
C TYR A 154 -6.93 -9.99 10.60
#